data_AF-A0A8J5T442-F1
#
_entry.id   AF-A0A8J5T442-F1
#
_cell.length_a   1.000
_cell.length_b   1.000
_cell.length_c   1.000
_cell.angle_alpha   90.00
_cell.angle_beta   90.00
_cell.angle_gamma   90.00
#
_symmetry.space_group_name_H-M   'P 1'
#
loop_
_entity.id
_entity.type
_entity.pdbx_description
1 polymer ?
#
loop_
_entity_poly.entity_id
_entity_poly.type
_entity_poly.pdbx_seq_one_letter_code
_entity_poly.pdbx_strand_id
1 'polypeptide(L)'
;MAAAAALAVTDELVFPLRAVGDLAAAAGVSQEEVVVITQCASLGGKLPFDDASVGSVLVVIKKLENLGDLFLTETSRVLKAGGMVLVQTSNSSSDQNANNYIERKLLIGGFVEVQASAASSQDIEQSVTIKAKKASWSMGSSFPLKKATKGLPKIQIDDDSELIDEDSLLTEDDLKKPQLPVGIVL
;
A
#
# COMPACT_ATOMS: atom_id res chain seq x y z
N MET A 1 -3.29 22.32 17.65
CA MET A 1 -4.14 21.11 17.55
C MET A 1 -3.22 19.90 17.64
N ALA A 2 -3.64 18.81 18.27
CA ALA A 2 -2.75 17.83 18.89
C ALA A 2 -1.96 17.00 17.86
N ALA A 3 -0.65 17.21 17.80
CA ALA A 3 0.27 16.30 17.15
C ALA A 3 0.52 15.09 18.07
N ALA A 4 0.47 13.89 17.52
CA ALA A 4 0.79 12.66 18.26
C ALA A 4 2.08 12.05 17.71
N ALA A 5 2.93 11.53 18.60
CA ALA A 5 4.11 10.77 18.19
C ALA A 5 3.67 9.46 17.52
N ALA A 6 2.74 8.74 18.16
CA ALA A 6 2.11 7.56 17.61
C ALA A 6 0.60 7.50 17.89
N LEU A 7 -0.12 6.86 16.98
CA LEU A 7 -1.53 6.54 17.10
C LEU A 7 -1.71 5.03 16.97
N ALA A 8 -2.17 4.37 18.02
CA ALA A 8 -2.56 2.97 17.95
C ALA A 8 -4.06 2.84 17.72
N VAL A 9 -4.44 1.97 16.78
CA VAL A 9 -5.81 1.81 16.31
C VAL A 9 -6.17 0.33 16.28
N THR A 10 -7.34 -0.03 16.81
CA THR A 10 -7.86 -1.39 16.75
C THR A 10 -9.36 -1.43 16.47
N ASP A 11 -9.82 -2.51 15.84
CA ASP A 11 -11.23 -2.82 15.63
C ASP A 11 -11.90 -3.46 16.87
N GLU A 12 -11.09 -3.92 17.82
CA GLU A 12 -11.57 -4.56 19.05
C GLU A 12 -12.02 -3.54 20.12
N LEU A 13 -12.89 -3.98 21.02
CA LEU A 13 -13.28 -3.23 22.21
C LEU A 13 -12.15 -3.17 23.26
N VAL A 14 -11.34 -4.23 23.32
CA VAL A 14 -10.27 -4.37 24.31
C VAL A 14 -8.94 -4.41 23.58
N PHE A 15 -8.01 -3.57 24.01
CA PHE A 15 -6.66 -3.52 23.45
C PHE A 15 -5.61 -3.72 24.55
N PRO A 16 -4.86 -4.84 24.54
CA PRO A 16 -3.87 -5.11 25.58
C PRO A 16 -2.77 -4.04 25.60
N LEU A 17 -2.53 -3.45 26.76
CA LEU A 17 -1.52 -2.41 26.92
C LEU A 17 -0.11 -2.91 26.56
N ARG A 18 0.16 -4.20 26.77
CA ARG A 18 1.42 -4.83 26.35
C ARG A 18 1.61 -4.77 24.82
N ALA A 19 0.57 -5.07 24.05
CA ALA A 19 0.63 -5.01 22.59
C ALA A 19 0.91 -3.58 22.10
N VAL A 20 0.33 -2.57 22.77
CA VAL A 20 0.65 -1.16 22.51
C VAL A 20 2.14 -0.90 22.73
N GLY A 21 2.70 -1.37 23.84
CA GLY A 21 4.12 -1.19 24.16
C GLY A 21 5.05 -1.88 23.15
N ASP A 22 4.74 -3.11 22.77
CA ASP A 22 5.53 -3.88 21.80
C ASP A 22 5.54 -3.20 20.41
N LEU A 23 4.37 -2.70 19.96
CA LEU A 23 4.23 -1.96 18.71
C LEU A 23 4.90 -0.58 18.76
N ALA A 24 4.79 0.12 19.89
CA ALA A 24 5.47 1.40 20.10
C ALA A 24 6.99 1.23 20.03
N ALA A 25 7.53 0.21 20.70
CA ALA A 25 8.94 -0.15 20.62
C ALA A 25 9.36 -0.51 19.19
N ALA A 26 8.54 -1.28 18.46
CA ALA A 26 8.80 -1.62 17.07
C ALA A 26 8.78 -0.41 16.12
N ALA A 27 8.10 0.67 16.51
CA ALA A 27 8.06 1.96 15.81
C ALA A 27 9.11 2.97 16.32
N GLY A 28 9.86 2.63 17.38
CA GLY A 28 10.83 3.54 18.00
C GLY A 28 10.19 4.70 18.77
N VAL A 29 8.97 4.53 19.28
CA VAL A 29 8.21 5.55 20.02
C VAL A 29 8.00 5.11 21.48
N SER A 30 8.01 6.05 22.42
CA SER A 30 7.70 5.77 23.82
C SER A 30 6.21 5.45 23.98
N GLN A 31 5.89 4.48 24.84
CA GLN A 31 4.51 4.02 25.06
C GLN A 31 3.61 5.15 25.58
N GLU A 32 4.16 6.07 26.36
CA GLU A 32 3.48 7.22 26.94
C GLU A 32 3.03 8.25 25.89
N GLU A 33 3.65 8.24 24.70
CA GLU A 33 3.33 9.15 23.60
C GLU A 33 2.35 8.54 22.58
N VAL A 34 1.83 7.34 22.88
CA VAL A 34 0.86 6.65 22.02
C VAL A 34 -0.56 7.04 22.41
N VAL A 35 -1.31 7.60 21.46
CA VAL A 35 -2.75 7.77 21.60
C VAL A 35 -3.45 6.51 21.11
N VAL A 36 -4.44 6.00 21.86
CA VAL A 36 -5.13 4.74 21.52
C VAL A 36 -6.57 5.01 21.10
N ILE A 37 -6.99 4.41 19.98
CA ILE A 37 -8.36 4.37 19.50
C ILE A 37 -8.80 2.92 19.39
N THR A 38 -9.80 2.54 20.19
CA THR A 38 -10.51 1.26 20.09
C THR A 38 -11.75 1.39 19.21
N GLN A 39 -12.27 0.25 18.72
CA GLN A 39 -13.48 0.20 17.90
C GLN A 39 -13.47 1.17 16.70
N CYS A 40 -12.33 1.26 16.00
CA CYS A 40 -12.11 2.26 14.94
C CYS A 40 -13.10 2.20 13.77
N ALA A 41 -13.76 1.05 13.56
CA ALA A 41 -14.84 0.90 12.59
C ALA A 41 -16.01 1.89 12.86
N SER A 42 -16.22 2.28 14.11
CA SER A 42 -17.29 3.22 14.51
C SER A 42 -17.02 4.67 14.12
N LEU A 43 -15.80 4.98 13.68
CA LEU A 43 -15.41 6.34 13.29
C LEU A 43 -15.89 6.73 11.87
N GLY A 44 -16.58 5.84 11.17
CA GLY A 44 -17.07 6.11 9.81
C GLY A 44 -15.94 6.39 8.80
N GLY A 45 -14.74 5.87 9.08
CA GLY A 45 -13.56 6.02 8.22
C GLY A 45 -12.79 7.33 8.37
N LYS A 46 -13.10 8.17 9.36
CA LYS A 46 -12.37 9.41 9.63
C LYS A 46 -11.67 9.39 11.00
N LEU A 47 -10.35 9.57 10.99
CA LEU A 47 -9.54 9.66 12.21
C LEU A 47 -9.61 11.09 12.78
N PRO A 48 -9.67 11.24 14.12
CA PRO A 48 -9.82 12.53 14.80
C PRO A 48 -8.49 13.31 14.89
N PHE A 49 -7.75 13.39 13.78
CA PHE A 49 -6.44 14.03 13.69
C PHE A 49 -6.37 14.90 12.43
N ASP A 50 -5.55 15.95 12.47
CA ASP A 50 -5.31 16.80 11.30
C ASP A 50 -4.40 16.09 10.29
N ASP A 51 -4.37 16.63 9.07
CA ASP A 51 -3.47 16.18 8.01
C ASP A 51 -2.02 16.28 8.48
N ALA A 52 -1.23 15.24 8.21
CA ALA A 52 0.20 15.19 8.55
C ALA A 52 0.53 15.57 10.01
N SER A 53 -0.29 15.12 10.97
CA SER A 53 -0.12 15.41 12.40
C SER A 53 0.46 14.26 13.21
N VAL A 54 0.46 13.03 12.68
CA VAL A 54 0.88 11.79 13.36
C VAL A 54 2.22 11.29 12.83
N GLY A 55 3.13 10.89 13.73
CA GLY A 55 4.43 10.31 13.36
C GLY A 55 4.34 8.85 12.89
N SER A 56 3.70 8.01 13.69
CA SER A 56 3.53 6.57 13.41
C SER A 56 2.09 6.12 13.67
N VAL A 57 1.56 5.20 12.86
CA VAL A 57 0.24 4.57 13.08
C VAL A 57 0.43 3.07 13.32
N LEU A 58 -0.02 2.59 14.48
CA LEU A 58 0.07 1.21 14.94
C LEU A 58 -1.31 0.57 14.78
N VAL A 59 -1.51 -0.19 13.72
CA VAL A 59 -2.78 -0.79 13.35
C VAL A 59 -2.81 -2.23 13.86
N VAL A 60 -3.77 -2.56 14.73
CA VAL A 60 -4.01 -3.94 15.18
C VAL A 60 -5.43 -4.33 14.82
N ILE A 61 -5.57 -5.12 13.76
CA ILE A 61 -6.87 -5.48 13.21
C ILE A 61 -7.02 -7.00 13.24
N LYS A 62 -8.14 -7.49 13.80
CA LYS A 62 -8.50 -8.90 13.68
C LYS A 62 -9.19 -9.22 12.36
N LYS A 63 -10.10 -8.35 11.92
CA LYS A 63 -10.85 -8.55 10.68
C LYS A 63 -10.22 -7.78 9.54
N LEU A 64 -9.53 -8.48 8.63
CA LEU A 64 -8.77 -7.85 7.54
C LEU A 64 -9.61 -6.94 6.61
N GLU A 65 -10.91 -7.17 6.53
CA GLU A 65 -11.88 -6.28 5.85
C GLU A 65 -11.88 -4.83 6.40
N ASN A 66 -11.49 -4.64 7.66
CA ASN A 66 -11.37 -3.32 8.28
C ASN A 66 -10.13 -2.55 7.78
N LEU A 67 -9.16 -3.22 7.15
CA LEU A 67 -8.04 -2.59 6.45
C LEU A 67 -8.45 -2.18 5.02
N GLY A 68 -9.56 -1.44 4.92
CA GLY A 68 -10.13 -0.96 3.66
C GLY A 68 -9.39 0.23 3.06
N ASP A 69 -9.72 0.58 1.81
CA ASP A 69 -9.11 1.73 1.12
C ASP A 69 -9.40 3.06 1.81
N LEU A 70 -10.60 3.22 2.37
CA LEU A 70 -10.97 4.41 3.14
C LEU A 70 -10.07 4.57 4.36
N PHE A 71 -9.83 3.48 5.10
CA PHE A 71 -8.98 3.50 6.29
C PHE A 71 -7.50 3.78 5.94
N LEU A 72 -6.99 3.17 4.86
CA LEU A 72 -5.61 3.41 4.41
C LEU A 72 -5.41 4.84 3.89
N THR A 73 -6.39 5.37 3.17
CA THR A 73 -6.40 6.77 2.71
C THR A 73 -6.37 7.71 3.91
N GLU A 74 -7.20 7.43 4.92
CA GLU A 74 -7.25 8.24 6.14
C GLU A 74 -5.98 8.13 6.98
N THR A 75 -5.42 6.92 7.08
CA THR A 75 -4.12 6.67 7.72
C THR A 75 -3.02 7.45 7.02
N SER A 76 -3.01 7.44 5.69
CA SER A 76 -2.08 8.24 4.89
C SER A 76 -2.31 9.73 5.13
N ARG A 77 -3.55 10.23 5.20
CA ARG A 77 -3.86 11.63 5.47
C ARG A 77 -3.24 12.13 6.78
N VAL A 78 -3.46 11.41 7.88
CA VAL A 78 -2.98 11.82 9.21
C VAL A 78 -1.47 11.67 9.38
N LEU A 79 -0.84 10.74 8.66
CA LEU A 79 0.60 10.50 8.75
C LEU A 79 1.41 11.65 8.16
N LYS A 80 2.47 12.04 8.86
CA LYS A 80 3.51 12.93 8.33
C LYS A 80 4.24 12.28 7.15
N ALA A 81 4.82 13.10 6.27
CA ALA A 81 5.70 12.60 5.23
C ALA A 81 6.85 11.78 5.84
N GLY A 82 7.08 10.57 5.34
CA GLY A 82 8.06 9.65 5.91
C GLY A 82 7.64 9.00 7.24
N GLY A 83 6.42 9.24 7.72
CA GLY A 83 5.86 8.56 8.89
C GLY A 83 5.67 7.07 8.65
N MET A 84 5.55 6.29 9.72
CA MET A 84 5.52 4.83 9.66
C MET A 84 4.11 4.28 9.89
N VAL A 85 3.76 3.20 9.23
CA VAL A 85 2.59 2.38 9.55
C VAL A 85 3.06 0.97 9.91
N LEU A 86 2.55 0.43 11.02
CA LEU A 86 2.78 -0.94 11.45
C LEU A 86 1.43 -1.64 11.51
N VAL A 87 1.25 -2.72 10.75
CA VAL A 87 0.02 -3.51 10.74
C VAL A 87 0.31 -4.85 11.39
N GLN A 88 -0.27 -5.08 12.56
CA GLN A 88 -0.26 -6.36 13.24
C GLN A 88 -1.56 -7.12 12.99
N THR A 89 -1.43 -8.38 12.61
CA THR A 89 -2.59 -9.29 12.46
C THR A 89 -2.36 -10.58 13.24
N SER A 90 -3.45 -11.18 13.70
CA SER A 90 -3.47 -12.43 14.47
C SER A 90 -3.28 -13.69 13.60
N ASN A 91 -2.99 -13.53 12.29
CA ASN A 91 -2.89 -14.66 11.37
C ASN A 91 -1.57 -15.39 11.56
N SER A 92 -1.62 -16.72 11.58
CA SER A 92 -0.41 -17.56 11.67
C SER A 92 0.55 -17.22 10.53
N SER A 93 1.85 -17.23 10.81
CA SER A 93 2.90 -16.92 9.83
C SER A 93 2.90 -17.84 8.58
N SER A 94 2.13 -18.92 8.61
CA SER A 94 1.89 -19.83 7.49
C SER A 94 0.89 -19.32 6.46
N ASP A 95 0.03 -18.35 6.80
CA ASP A 95 -0.94 -17.78 5.86
C ASP A 95 -0.31 -16.65 5.02
N GLN A 96 0.56 -17.07 4.11
CA GLN A 96 1.25 -16.18 3.17
C GLN A 96 0.27 -15.32 2.35
N ASN A 97 -0.97 -15.78 2.14
CA ASN A 97 -1.96 -15.05 1.37
C ASN A 97 -2.43 -13.78 2.08
N ALA A 98 -2.65 -13.84 3.40
CA ALA A 98 -3.05 -12.68 4.18
C ALA A 98 -1.95 -11.61 4.24
N ASN A 99 -0.69 -12.02 4.43
CA ASN A 99 0.44 -11.08 4.43
C ASN A 99 0.60 -10.41 3.07
N ASN A 100 0.61 -11.19 1.99
CA ASN A 100 0.67 -10.66 0.61
C ASN A 100 -0.48 -9.69 0.30
N TYR A 101 -1.68 -9.95 0.84
CA TYR A 101 -2.81 -9.04 0.70
C TYR A 101 -2.53 -7.69 1.37
N ILE A 102 -2.04 -7.69 2.62
CA ILE A 102 -1.73 -6.47 3.36
C ILE A 102 -0.60 -5.69 2.68
N GLU A 103 0.48 -6.37 2.28
CA GLU A 103 1.59 -5.75 1.58
C GLU A 103 1.11 -5.07 0.29
N ARG A 104 0.30 -5.78 -0.51
CA ARG A 104 -0.31 -5.22 -1.72
C ARG A 104 -1.18 -4.01 -1.41
N LYS A 105 -2.01 -4.05 -0.36
CA LYS A 105 -2.87 -2.93 0.05
C LYS A 105 -2.05 -1.71 0.47
N LEU A 106 -0.95 -1.92 1.19
CA LEU A 106 -0.03 -0.85 1.57
C LEU A 106 0.64 -0.24 0.33
N LEU A 107 1.15 -1.06 -0.59
CA LEU A 107 1.77 -0.58 -1.83
C LEU A 107 0.78 0.24 -2.69
N ILE A 108 -0.43 -0.27 -2.88
CA ILE A 108 -1.49 0.43 -3.63
C ILE A 108 -1.93 1.72 -2.91
N GLY A 109 -1.91 1.73 -1.57
CA GLY A 109 -2.19 2.90 -0.74
C GLY A 109 -1.08 3.96 -0.74
N GLY A 110 -0.01 3.78 -1.51
CA GLY A 110 1.10 4.74 -1.64
C GLY A 110 2.16 4.63 -0.53
N PHE A 111 2.19 3.52 0.20
CA PHE A 111 3.26 3.23 1.15
C PHE A 111 4.44 2.55 0.46
N VAL A 112 5.64 2.76 0.99
CA VAL A 112 6.91 2.24 0.49
C VAL A 112 7.66 1.49 1.60
N GLU A 113 8.75 0.80 1.24
CA GLU A 113 9.61 0.07 2.20
C GLU A 113 8.83 -0.98 3.02
N VAL A 114 7.89 -1.68 2.36
CA VAL A 114 7.06 -2.70 3.00
C VAL A 114 7.91 -3.91 3.41
N GLN A 115 7.89 -4.25 4.70
CA GLN A 115 8.66 -5.37 5.26
C GLN A 115 7.81 -6.12 6.29
N ALA A 116 7.61 -7.42 6.06
CA ALA A 116 7.01 -8.32 7.04
C ALA A 116 8.05 -8.81 8.07
N SER A 117 7.65 -8.83 9.34
CA SER A 117 8.43 -9.39 10.44
C SER A 117 7.54 -10.27 11.31
N ALA A 118 8.02 -11.46 11.68
CA ALA A 118 7.33 -12.29 12.65
C ALA A 118 7.47 -11.65 14.04
N ALA A 119 6.36 -11.46 14.77
CA ALA A 119 6.43 -10.99 16.14
C ALA A 119 6.82 -12.17 17.05
N SER A 120 8.04 -12.14 17.58
CA SER A 120 8.48 -13.10 18.58
C SER A 120 7.91 -12.72 19.95
N SER A 121 6.77 -13.28 20.34
CA SER A 121 6.35 -13.27 21.75
C SER A 121 5.73 -14.60 22.14
N GLN A 122 6.07 -15.10 23.33
CA GLN A 122 5.91 -16.48 23.77
C GLN A 122 4.49 -16.89 24.23
N ASP A 123 3.43 -16.08 24.05
CA ASP A 123 2.15 -16.44 24.69
C ASP A 123 0.85 -15.90 24.07
N ILE A 124 0.87 -15.43 22.83
CA ILE A 124 -0.35 -15.14 22.06
C ILE A 124 -0.06 -15.57 20.62
N GLU A 125 -1.01 -16.27 19.99
CA GLU A 125 -1.03 -16.73 18.60
C GLU A 125 -0.02 -16.02 17.69
N GLN A 126 0.80 -16.80 16.97
CA GLN A 126 1.85 -16.32 16.06
C GLN A 126 1.34 -15.11 15.25
N SER A 127 1.73 -13.90 15.63
CA SER A 127 1.31 -12.68 14.94
C SER A 127 2.41 -12.21 14.00
N VAL A 128 1.98 -11.64 12.88
CA VAL A 128 2.88 -11.03 11.89
C VAL A 128 2.68 -9.53 11.94
N THR A 129 3.79 -8.79 11.98
CA THR A 129 3.81 -7.33 11.92
C THR A 129 4.43 -6.90 10.59
N ILE A 130 3.64 -6.22 9.76
CA ILE A 130 4.08 -5.65 8.49
C ILE A 130 4.31 -4.16 8.71
N LYS A 131 5.53 -3.70 8.41
CA LYS A 131 5.93 -2.30 8.52
C LYS A 131 5.98 -1.68 7.14
N ALA A 132 5.56 -0.43 7.02
CA ALA A 132 5.71 0.36 5.80
C ALA A 132 5.84 1.85 6.14
N LYS A 133 6.23 2.65 5.15
CA LYS A 133 6.46 4.08 5.31
C LYS A 133 5.60 4.89 4.36
N LYS A 134 5.00 5.99 4.83
CA LYS A 134 4.32 6.93 3.95
C LYS A 134 5.37 7.58 3.04
N ALA A 135 5.15 7.51 1.74
CA ALA A 135 5.99 8.18 0.76
C ALA A 135 6.14 9.67 1.13
N SER A 136 7.38 10.19 1.08
CA SER A 136 7.65 11.60 1.33
C SER A 136 7.43 12.48 0.10
N TRP A 137 7.10 11.88 -1.04
CA TRP A 137 6.91 12.57 -2.31
C TRP A 137 5.43 12.73 -2.67
N SER A 138 5.08 13.88 -3.25
CA SER A 138 3.75 14.11 -3.81
C SER A 138 3.69 13.64 -5.26
N MET A 139 2.53 13.17 -5.69
CA MET A 139 2.24 12.92 -7.11
C MET A 139 2.54 14.19 -7.93
N GLY A 140 3.35 14.05 -8.98
CA GLY A 140 3.86 15.18 -9.78
C GLY A 140 5.25 15.68 -9.37
N SER A 141 5.82 15.17 -8.28
CA SER A 141 7.22 15.43 -7.93
C SER A 141 8.15 14.64 -8.85
N SER A 142 8.96 15.36 -9.63
CA SER A 142 10.04 14.77 -10.43
C SER A 142 11.29 14.66 -9.58
N PHE A 143 11.81 13.45 -9.39
CA PHE A 143 13.14 13.25 -8.83
C PHE A 143 14.13 12.98 -9.95
N PRO A 144 15.29 13.65 -9.97
CA PRO A 144 16.33 13.33 -10.93
C PRO A 144 16.81 11.91 -10.64
N LEU A 145 16.42 10.96 -11.50
CA LEU A 145 16.97 9.62 -11.49
C LEU A 145 18.46 9.75 -11.80
N LYS A 146 19.32 9.47 -10.81
CA LYS A 146 20.74 9.28 -11.06
C LYS A 146 20.84 8.07 -11.99
N LYS A 147 21.16 8.29 -13.27
CA LYS A 147 21.49 7.21 -14.21
C LYS A 147 22.54 6.33 -13.54
N ALA A 148 22.18 5.11 -13.15
CA ALA A 148 23.18 4.11 -12.85
C ALA A 148 23.88 3.80 -14.18
N THR A 149 25.17 4.14 -14.28
CA THR A 149 26.02 3.84 -15.46
C THR A 149 26.36 2.36 -15.54
N LYS A 150 25.37 1.47 -15.47
CA LYS A 150 25.56 0.04 -15.76
C LYS A 150 24.44 -0.47 -16.63
N GLY A 151 24.67 -0.30 -17.93
CA GLY A 151 24.01 -1.00 -19.02
C GLY A 151 22.56 -0.58 -19.24
N LEU A 152 22.27 0.02 -20.40
CA LEU A 152 20.94 -0.18 -20.98
C LEU A 152 20.68 -1.70 -21.01
N PRO A 153 19.44 -2.18 -20.78
CA PRO A 153 19.10 -3.52 -21.23
C PRO A 153 19.47 -3.58 -22.70
N LYS A 154 20.45 -4.42 -23.04
CA LYS A 154 20.78 -4.72 -24.43
C LYS A 154 19.62 -5.54 -24.97
N ILE A 155 18.55 -4.86 -25.35
CA ILE A 155 17.59 -5.43 -26.29
C ILE A 155 18.40 -5.48 -27.60
N GLN A 156 18.86 -6.67 -27.97
CA GLN A 156 19.37 -6.91 -29.31
C GLN A 156 18.14 -6.92 -30.22
N ILE A 157 17.78 -5.74 -30.70
CA ILE A 157 16.91 -5.62 -31.85
C ILE A 157 17.86 -5.76 -33.04
N ASP A 158 17.77 -6.85 -33.77
CA ASP A 158 18.48 -7.01 -35.05
C ASP A 158 17.80 -6.07 -36.06
N ASP A 159 18.26 -4.82 -36.08
CA ASP A 159 17.58 -3.65 -36.66
C ASP A 159 17.60 -3.61 -38.20
N ASP A 160 18.12 -4.64 -38.87
CA ASP A 160 18.22 -4.69 -40.35
C ASP A 160 17.48 -5.89 -40.98
N SER A 161 16.93 -6.81 -40.19
CA SER A 161 16.24 -8.01 -40.71
C SER A 161 14.73 -8.06 -40.42
N GLU A 162 14.22 -7.18 -39.55
CA GLU A 162 12.83 -7.16 -39.09
C GLU A 162 12.16 -5.79 -39.20
N LEU A 163 12.61 -4.92 -40.11
CA LEU A 163 11.79 -3.80 -40.55
C LEU A 163 10.62 -4.39 -41.34
N ILE A 164 9.43 -4.34 -40.74
CA ILE A 164 8.19 -4.74 -41.41
C ILE A 164 8.05 -3.80 -42.61
N ASP A 165 8.21 -4.34 -43.82
CA ASP A 165 8.07 -3.56 -45.04
C ASP A 165 6.66 -2.98 -45.09
N GLU A 166 6.55 -1.66 -45.24
CA GLU A 166 5.29 -0.92 -45.16
C GLU A 166 4.29 -1.37 -46.24
N ASP A 167 4.81 -1.91 -47.34
CA ASP A 167 4.04 -2.48 -48.44
C ASP A 167 3.55 -3.92 -48.17
N SER A 168 4.05 -4.60 -47.12
CA SER A 168 3.51 -5.89 -46.64
C SER A 168 2.46 -5.74 -45.53
N LEU A 169 2.21 -4.53 -45.04
CA LEU A 169 1.24 -4.27 -43.97
C LEU A 169 -0.22 -4.27 -44.45
N LEU A 170 -0.46 -4.08 -45.74
CA LEU A 170 -1.80 -4.04 -46.33
C LEU A 170 -1.83 -4.92 -47.59
N THR A 171 -2.71 -5.93 -47.59
CA THR A 171 -2.99 -6.73 -48.80
C THR A 171 -4.01 -6.03 -49.69
N GLU A 172 -4.10 -6.40 -50.97
CA GLU A 172 -5.10 -5.85 -51.90
C GLU A 172 -6.56 -6.04 -51.42
N ASP A 173 -6.79 -7.04 -50.58
CA ASP A 173 -8.08 -7.30 -49.93
C ASP A 173 -8.37 -6.30 -48.80
N ASP A 174 -7.35 -5.81 -48.08
CA ASP A 174 -7.51 -4.81 -47.00
C ASP A 174 -7.94 -3.44 -47.54
N LEU A 175 -7.63 -3.14 -48.81
CA LEU A 175 -8.05 -1.93 -49.49
C LEU A 175 -9.49 -2.00 -50.04
N LYS A 176 -10.14 -3.17 -50.00
CA LYS A 176 -11.52 -3.30 -50.47
C LYS A 176 -12.46 -2.65 -49.47
N LYS A 177 -13.25 -1.69 -49.94
CA LYS A 177 -14.34 -1.13 -49.14
C LYS A 177 -15.29 -2.25 -48.72
N PRO A 178 -15.68 -2.33 -47.43
CA PRO A 178 -16.70 -3.27 -47.00
C PRO A 178 -17.98 -3.04 -47.80
N GLN A 179 -18.63 -4.12 -48.23
CA GLN A 179 -19.91 -4.01 -48.93
C GLN A 179 -20.95 -3.45 -47.97
N LEU A 180 -21.62 -2.37 -48.37
CA LEU A 180 -22.71 -1.80 -47.59
C LEU A 180 -23.87 -2.79 -47.57
N PRO A 181 -24.50 -3.05 -46.41
CA PRO A 181 -25.72 -3.83 -46.37
C PRO A 181 -26.78 -3.14 -47.23
N VAL A 182 -27.41 -3.89 -48.12
CA VAL A 182 -28.54 -3.38 -48.92
C VAL A 182 -29.68 -3.13 -47.94
N GLY A 183 -29.96 -1.85 -47.66
CA GLY A 183 -31.08 -1.48 -46.80
C GLY A 183 -32.38 -1.99 -47.42
N ILE A 184 -33.05 -2.90 -46.73
CA ILE A 184 -34.48 -3.16 -46.93
C ILE A 184 -35.17 -1.88 -46.47
N VAL A 185 -35.55 -1.06 -47.44
CA VAL A 185 -36.63 -0.09 -47.27
C VAL A 185 -37.92 -0.92 -47.21
N LEU A 186 -38.73 -0.64 -46.19
CA LEU A 186 -40.08 -1.19 -45.96
C LEU A 186 -40.91 -1.34 -47.23
#